data_AF-A0A4S8MZ15-F1
#
_entry.id   AF-A0A4S8MZ15-F1
#
_cell.length_a   1.000
_cell.length_b   1.000
_cell.length_c   1.000
_cell.angle_alpha   90.00
_cell.angle_beta   90.00
_cell.angle_gamma   90.00
#
_symmetry.space_group_name_H-M   'P 1'
#
loop_
_entity.id
_entity.type
_entity.pdbx_description
1 polymer ?
#
loop_
_entity_poly.entity_id
_entity_poly.type
_entity_poly.pdbx_seq_one_letter_code
_entity_poly.pdbx_strand_id
1 'polypeptide(L)'
;MGASGSGKTSMRSLIFSNNPASLTARLGATIDVEQNHVRFLGDLILNLWDCGGQDAFMDSYLSTQRSTIFQHVGVMIYVFDVETREMNKDLEYYRDCLEGLRQYSSEAAVFLLVHKMDLVREPRLVLFEKKHKELQQASGDVPITVFGTSIYDESLYKAWSNIVHTLIPNAAILTKHLTTFAQACSATEVILFERTTFLVIATSSATARAATSAPVLSTASLPQESASQDDIHQLDPKRYERTSELIKAFKYSCSRVREEFHSLEMELADFTAVLDEMTRNTYVMVIVHDPTIETAAIKLNIRMARRKFEELQGDSIAL
;
A
#
# COMPACT_ATOMS: atom_id res chain seq x y z
N MET A 1 -3.92 -12.70 -8.37
CA MET A 1 -3.60 -13.99 -9.04
C MET A 1 -2.08 -14.21 -9.07
N GLY A 2 -1.62 -15.37 -9.54
CA GLY A 2 -0.20 -15.76 -9.58
C GLY A 2 0.01 -17.23 -9.24
N ALA A 3 1.15 -17.81 -9.62
CA ALA A 3 1.46 -19.23 -9.42
C ALA A 3 1.33 -19.70 -7.95
N SER A 4 1.12 -21.01 -7.74
CA SER A 4 1.06 -21.59 -6.40
C SER A 4 2.35 -21.31 -5.62
N GLY A 5 2.24 -21.05 -4.31
CA GLY A 5 3.40 -20.75 -3.46
C GLY A 5 4.00 -19.35 -3.60
N SER A 6 3.53 -18.51 -4.53
CA SER A 6 4.00 -17.12 -4.73
C SER A 6 3.77 -16.16 -3.55
N GLY A 7 2.98 -16.54 -2.53
CA GLY A 7 2.78 -15.75 -1.31
C GLY A 7 1.53 -14.85 -1.28
N LYS A 8 0.58 -15.03 -2.22
CA LYS A 8 -0.69 -14.28 -2.29
C LYS A 8 -1.46 -14.23 -0.96
N THR A 9 -1.77 -15.39 -0.40
CA THR A 9 -2.51 -15.52 0.86
C THR A 9 -1.71 -15.00 2.06
N SER A 10 -0.39 -15.17 2.05
CA SER A 10 0.51 -14.59 3.07
C SER A 10 0.40 -13.07 3.11
N MET A 11 0.45 -12.41 1.94
CA MET A 11 0.30 -10.96 1.83
C MET A 11 -1.06 -10.47 2.31
N ARG A 12 -2.14 -11.13 1.86
CA ARG A 12 -3.51 -10.82 2.31
C ARG A 12 -3.64 -10.92 3.83
N SER A 13 -3.14 -12.02 4.39
CA SER A 13 -3.21 -12.33 5.82
C SER A 13 -2.45 -11.31 6.68
N LEU A 14 -1.27 -10.86 6.21
CA LEU A 14 -0.47 -9.86 6.90
C LEU A 14 -1.14 -8.47 6.86
N ILE A 15 -1.69 -8.07 5.71
CA ILE A 15 -2.28 -6.73 5.55
C ILE A 15 -3.68 -6.63 6.17
N PHE A 16 -4.54 -7.65 6.00
CA PHE A 16 -5.95 -7.56 6.35
C PHE A 16 -6.38 -8.41 7.55
N SER A 17 -5.53 -9.35 8.01
CA SER A 17 -5.86 -10.24 9.13
C SER A 17 -4.92 -10.08 10.34
N ASN A 18 -4.02 -9.08 10.31
CA ASN A 18 -3.04 -8.81 11.38
C ASN A 18 -2.19 -10.03 11.77
N ASN A 19 -1.97 -10.96 10.83
CA ASN A 19 -1.12 -12.11 11.07
C ASN A 19 0.36 -11.74 10.85
N PRO A 20 1.24 -11.96 11.83
CA PRO A 20 2.66 -11.75 11.64
C PRO A 20 3.23 -12.70 10.57
N ALA A 21 4.27 -12.26 9.86
CA ALA A 21 4.94 -13.02 8.82
C ALA A 21 5.37 -14.44 9.28
N SER A 22 5.76 -14.60 10.54
CA SER A 22 6.14 -15.90 11.11
C SER A 22 5.01 -16.94 11.13
N LEU A 23 3.75 -16.51 11.13
CA LEU A 23 2.59 -17.42 11.13
C LEU A 23 2.11 -17.78 9.73
N THR A 24 2.56 -17.08 8.68
CA THR A 24 2.09 -17.33 7.30
C THR A 24 2.60 -18.68 6.77
N ALA A 25 3.67 -19.24 7.34
CA ALA A 25 4.16 -20.58 7.01
C ALA A 25 3.15 -21.71 7.33
N ARG A 26 2.13 -21.43 8.15
CA ARG A 26 1.06 -22.39 8.49
C ARG A 26 -0.13 -22.32 7.53
N LEU A 27 -0.15 -21.36 6.61
CA LEU A 27 -1.23 -21.23 5.64
C LEU A 27 -1.15 -22.38 4.63
N GLY A 28 -2.25 -23.10 4.48
CA GLY A 28 -2.39 -24.14 3.46
C GLY A 28 -2.51 -23.56 2.06
N ALA A 29 -2.49 -24.44 1.06
CA ALA A 29 -2.79 -24.03 -0.31
C ALA A 29 -4.27 -23.61 -0.42
N THR A 30 -4.51 -22.44 -0.99
CA THR A 30 -5.86 -21.97 -1.31
C THR A 30 -6.51 -22.91 -2.31
N ILE A 31 -7.74 -23.34 -1.98
CA ILE A 31 -8.57 -24.16 -2.85
C ILE A 31 -9.51 -23.22 -3.58
N ASP A 32 -9.46 -23.22 -4.92
CA ASP A 32 -10.28 -22.35 -5.76
C ASP A 32 -10.13 -20.86 -5.38
N VAL A 33 -11.21 -20.07 -5.38
CA VAL A 33 -11.19 -18.63 -5.06
C VAL A 33 -11.70 -18.38 -3.63
N GLU A 34 -10.86 -17.75 -2.80
CA GLU A 34 -11.27 -17.22 -1.51
C GLU A 34 -11.68 -15.74 -1.63
N GLN A 35 -12.97 -15.45 -1.46
CA GLN A 35 -13.49 -14.10 -1.43
C GLN A 35 -13.45 -13.52 -0.02
N ASN A 36 -12.85 -12.35 0.13
CA ASN A 36 -12.78 -11.62 1.39
C ASN A 36 -13.32 -10.20 1.19
N HIS A 37 -14.34 -9.84 1.98
CA HIS A 37 -14.92 -8.50 1.98
C HIS A 37 -14.32 -7.69 3.11
N VAL A 38 -13.39 -6.78 2.77
CA VAL A 38 -12.74 -5.92 3.76
C VAL A 38 -13.40 -4.54 3.70
N ARG A 39 -13.95 -4.10 4.83
CA ARG A 39 -14.36 -2.70 4.99
C ARG A 39 -13.11 -1.85 5.15
N PHE A 40 -12.99 -0.84 4.30
CA PHE A 40 -11.90 0.11 4.27
C PHE A 40 -12.49 1.51 4.35
N LEU A 41 -11.90 2.42 5.14
CA LEU A 41 -12.37 3.82 5.24
C LEU A 41 -13.89 3.98 5.52
N GLY A 42 -14.48 3.06 6.31
CA GLY A 42 -15.91 3.07 6.61
C GLY A 42 -16.69 2.18 5.65
N ASP A 43 -17.29 2.77 4.61
CA ASP A 43 -18.24 2.09 3.73
C ASP A 43 -17.63 1.61 2.39
N LEU A 44 -16.36 1.91 2.10
CA LEU A 44 -15.68 1.33 0.94
C LEU A 44 -15.43 -0.16 1.21
N ILE A 45 -16.07 -1.03 0.43
CA ILE A 45 -15.89 -2.48 0.53
C ILE A 45 -14.88 -2.92 -0.53
N LEU A 46 -13.72 -3.36 -0.08
CA LEU A 46 -12.72 -4.01 -0.92
C LEU A 46 -13.06 -5.50 -1.03
N ASN A 47 -13.47 -5.92 -2.23
CA ASN A 47 -13.72 -7.31 -2.56
C ASN A 47 -12.41 -7.96 -3.03
N LEU A 48 -11.68 -8.60 -2.11
CA LEU A 48 -10.42 -9.27 -2.41
C LEU A 48 -10.68 -10.71 -2.83
N TRP A 49 -10.25 -11.04 -4.05
CA TRP A 49 -10.34 -12.39 -4.63
C TRP A 49 -8.95 -13.03 -4.59
N ASP A 50 -8.73 -13.92 -3.63
CA ASP A 50 -7.50 -14.69 -3.53
C ASP A 50 -7.65 -16.00 -4.31
N CYS A 51 -7.25 -15.97 -5.58
CA CYS A 51 -7.36 -17.12 -6.47
C CYS A 51 -6.20 -18.11 -6.23
N GLY A 52 -6.51 -19.37 -5.93
CA GLY A 52 -5.53 -20.45 -5.79
C GLY A 52 -4.70 -20.62 -7.06
N GLY A 53 -3.37 -20.63 -6.93
CA GLY A 53 -2.44 -20.61 -8.07
C GLY A 53 -2.06 -21.98 -8.62
N GLN A 54 -2.81 -23.03 -8.31
CA GLN A 54 -2.52 -24.38 -8.82
C GLN A 54 -2.98 -24.48 -10.28
N ASP A 55 -2.22 -25.18 -11.13
CA ASP A 55 -2.48 -25.23 -12.59
C ASP A 55 -3.94 -25.57 -12.93
N ALA A 56 -4.50 -26.60 -12.30
CA ALA A 56 -5.89 -27.03 -12.54
C ALA A 56 -6.91 -25.91 -12.24
N PHE A 57 -6.65 -25.07 -11.24
CA PHE A 57 -7.51 -23.93 -10.92
C PHE A 57 -7.27 -22.77 -11.89
N MET A 58 -6.01 -22.46 -12.22
CA MET A 58 -5.67 -21.42 -13.19
C MET A 58 -6.30 -21.69 -14.56
N ASP A 59 -6.23 -22.93 -15.04
CA ASP A 59 -6.85 -23.36 -16.29
C ASP A 59 -8.38 -23.20 -16.23
N SER A 60 -9.01 -23.51 -15.08
CA SER A 60 -10.44 -23.31 -14.86
C SER A 60 -10.84 -21.83 -14.89
N TYR A 61 -10.05 -20.95 -14.25
CA TYR A 61 -10.28 -19.50 -14.25
C TYR A 61 -10.19 -18.90 -15.64
N LEU A 62 -9.24 -19.36 -16.45
CA LEU A 62 -8.99 -18.83 -17.78
C LEU A 62 -9.91 -19.42 -18.86
N SER A 63 -10.54 -20.58 -18.58
CA SER A 63 -11.51 -21.24 -19.45
C SER A 63 -12.95 -21.06 -18.96
N THR A 64 -13.40 -21.94 -18.06
CA THR A 64 -14.82 -22.10 -17.69
C THR A 64 -15.34 -20.92 -16.87
N GLN A 65 -14.51 -20.37 -15.97
CA GLN A 65 -14.91 -19.28 -15.07
C GLN A 65 -14.44 -17.89 -15.55
N ARG A 66 -13.99 -17.77 -16.80
CA ARG A 66 -13.35 -16.54 -17.32
C ARG A 66 -14.22 -15.30 -17.16
N SER A 67 -15.51 -15.38 -17.50
CA SER A 67 -16.43 -14.25 -17.32
C SER A 67 -16.60 -13.89 -15.84
N THR A 68 -16.77 -14.88 -14.96
CA THR A 68 -16.94 -14.65 -13.52
C THR A 68 -15.73 -13.98 -12.87
N ILE A 69 -14.51 -14.37 -13.27
CA ILE A 69 -13.27 -13.86 -12.67
C ILE A 69 -12.90 -12.48 -13.20
N PHE A 70 -13.06 -12.23 -14.50
CA PHE A 70 -12.54 -11.03 -15.14
C PHE A 70 -13.57 -9.92 -15.36
N GLN A 71 -14.83 -10.14 -15.01
CA GLN A 71 -15.88 -9.13 -15.09
C GLN A 71 -15.89 -8.22 -13.86
N HIS A 72 -16.06 -6.92 -14.07
CA HIS A 72 -16.09 -5.88 -13.02
C HIS A 72 -14.83 -5.83 -12.14
N VAL A 73 -13.66 -6.09 -12.73
CA VAL A 73 -12.37 -5.98 -12.03
C VAL A 73 -11.94 -4.51 -12.02
N GLY A 74 -11.78 -3.92 -10.83
CA GLY A 74 -11.19 -2.59 -10.68
C GLY A 74 -9.67 -2.62 -10.70
N VAL A 75 -9.07 -3.61 -10.04
CA VAL A 75 -7.61 -3.76 -9.93
C VAL A 75 -7.23 -5.23 -10.04
N MET A 76 -6.22 -5.50 -10.88
CA MET A 76 -5.56 -6.79 -10.96
C MET A 76 -4.22 -6.74 -10.26
N ILE A 77 -4.01 -7.63 -9.29
CA ILE A 77 -2.70 -7.84 -8.65
C ILE A 77 -2.19 -9.22 -9.08
N TYR A 78 -1.09 -9.25 -9.84
CA TYR A 78 -0.41 -10.49 -10.21
C TYR A 78 0.91 -10.62 -9.45
N VAL A 79 1.13 -11.78 -8.83
CA VAL A 79 2.27 -12.02 -7.94
C VAL A 79 3.23 -13.02 -8.56
N PHE A 80 4.46 -12.59 -8.79
CA PHE A 80 5.56 -13.42 -9.27
C PHE A 80 6.47 -13.80 -8.11
N ASP A 81 6.79 -15.07 -7.97
CA ASP A 81 7.83 -15.52 -7.05
C ASP A 81 9.21 -15.25 -7.67
N VAL A 82 10.10 -14.54 -6.95
CA VAL A 82 11.45 -14.23 -7.45
C VAL A 82 12.30 -15.48 -7.68
N GLU A 83 12.05 -16.58 -6.96
CA GLU A 83 12.77 -17.85 -7.10
C GLU A 83 12.12 -18.81 -8.10
N THR A 84 11.06 -18.40 -8.81
CA THR A 84 10.37 -19.30 -9.74
C THR A 84 11.31 -19.80 -10.83
N ARG A 85 11.34 -21.14 -10.99
CA ARG A 85 12.09 -21.81 -12.07
C ARG A 85 11.27 -21.91 -13.35
N GLU A 86 9.95 -21.75 -13.26
CA GLU A 86 9.00 -21.89 -14.37
C GLU A 86 8.47 -20.52 -14.84
N MET A 87 9.35 -19.52 -14.93
CA MET A 87 8.98 -18.14 -15.29
C MET A 87 8.20 -18.06 -16.61
N ASN A 88 8.57 -18.85 -17.63
CA ASN A 88 7.89 -18.82 -18.93
C ASN A 88 6.41 -19.21 -18.82
N LYS A 89 6.10 -20.26 -18.05
CA LYS A 89 4.73 -20.73 -17.83
C LYS A 89 3.93 -19.72 -17.00
N ASP A 90 4.55 -19.11 -15.98
CA ASP A 90 3.90 -18.06 -15.18
C ASP A 90 3.61 -16.80 -16.04
N LEU A 91 4.50 -16.48 -16.99
CA LEU A 91 4.27 -15.42 -17.97
C LEU A 91 3.18 -15.75 -18.99
N GLU A 92 3.02 -17.01 -19.37
CA GLU A 92 1.89 -17.46 -20.21
C GLU A 92 0.56 -17.25 -19.47
N TYR A 93 0.44 -17.75 -18.24
CA TYR A 93 -0.75 -17.51 -17.41
C TYR A 93 -1.03 -16.03 -17.17
N TYR A 94 0.02 -15.22 -16.95
CA TYR A 94 -0.10 -13.78 -16.82
C TYR A 94 -0.69 -13.12 -18.08
N ARG A 95 -0.19 -13.48 -19.27
CA ARG A 95 -0.71 -12.94 -20.54
C ARG A 95 -2.16 -13.33 -20.77
N ASP A 96 -2.55 -14.56 -20.44
CA ASP A 96 -3.94 -15.00 -20.54
C ASP A 96 -4.85 -14.23 -19.58
N CYS A 97 -4.36 -13.88 -18.38
CA CYS A 97 -5.07 -13.00 -17.47
C CYS A 97 -5.24 -11.59 -18.05
N LEU A 98 -4.20 -11.03 -18.68
CA LEU A 98 -4.30 -9.72 -19.34
C LEU A 98 -5.32 -9.73 -20.47
N GLU A 99 -5.38 -10.80 -21.25
CA GLU A 99 -6.37 -10.94 -22.31
C GLU A 99 -7.79 -11.03 -21.73
N GLY A 100 -7.97 -11.77 -20.62
CA GLY A 100 -9.22 -11.80 -19.86
C GLY A 100 -9.66 -10.41 -19.41
N LEU A 101 -8.75 -9.63 -18.82
CA LEU A 101 -9.04 -8.25 -18.41
C LEU A 101 -9.37 -7.37 -19.61
N ARG A 102 -8.61 -7.44 -20.70
CA ARG A 102 -8.89 -6.66 -21.90
C ARG A 102 -10.28 -6.92 -22.46
N GLN A 103 -10.76 -8.16 -22.35
CA GLN A 103 -12.08 -8.56 -22.84
C GLN A 103 -13.23 -8.09 -21.93
N TYR A 104 -13.08 -8.17 -20.62
CA TYR A 104 -14.19 -7.97 -19.67
C TYR A 104 -14.08 -6.70 -18.81
N SER A 105 -12.88 -6.18 -18.58
CA SER A 105 -12.57 -5.04 -17.71
C SER A 105 -11.33 -4.26 -18.21
N SER A 106 -11.45 -3.53 -19.33
CA SER A 106 -10.32 -2.82 -19.96
C SER A 106 -9.74 -1.68 -19.12
N GLU A 107 -10.54 -1.11 -18.21
CA GLU A 107 -10.15 -0.01 -17.33
C GLU A 107 -9.45 -0.48 -16.04
N ALA A 108 -9.28 -1.79 -15.85
CA ALA A 108 -8.67 -2.34 -14.65
C ALA A 108 -7.20 -1.91 -14.53
N ALA A 109 -6.81 -1.36 -13.37
CA ALA A 109 -5.40 -1.06 -13.11
C ALA A 109 -4.63 -2.35 -12.84
N VAL A 110 -3.44 -2.50 -13.44
CA VAL A 110 -2.63 -3.72 -13.33
C VAL A 110 -1.38 -3.47 -12.48
N PHE A 111 -1.26 -4.22 -11.39
CA PHE A 111 -0.12 -4.21 -10.49
C PHE A 111 0.59 -5.55 -10.48
N LEU A 112 1.91 -5.53 -10.63
CA LEU A 112 2.75 -6.71 -10.60
C LEU A 112 3.66 -6.68 -9.38
N LEU A 113 3.61 -7.73 -8.56
CA LEU A 113 4.44 -7.85 -7.37
C LEU A 113 5.50 -8.92 -7.61
N VAL A 114 6.76 -8.50 -7.69
CA VAL A 114 7.91 -9.43 -7.62
C VAL A 114 8.13 -9.71 -6.13
N HIS A 115 7.66 -10.85 -5.66
CA HIS A 115 7.56 -11.20 -4.25
C HIS A 115 8.73 -12.08 -3.77
N LYS A 116 8.89 -12.15 -2.45
CA LYS A 116 10.00 -12.83 -1.75
C LYS A 116 11.37 -12.26 -2.06
N MET A 117 11.44 -10.94 -2.29
CA MET A 117 12.71 -10.24 -2.58
C MET A 117 13.75 -10.34 -1.45
N ASP A 118 13.33 -10.75 -0.24
CA ASP A 118 14.22 -11.06 0.88
C ASP A 118 15.18 -12.22 0.60
N LEU A 119 14.79 -13.19 -0.24
CA LEU A 119 15.61 -14.35 -0.62
C LEU A 119 16.75 -13.97 -1.58
N VAL A 120 16.65 -12.81 -2.24
CA VAL A 120 17.63 -12.32 -3.18
C VAL A 120 18.83 -11.75 -2.42
N ARG A 121 20.01 -12.33 -2.68
CA ARG A 121 21.29 -11.77 -2.25
C ARG A 121 21.58 -10.48 -2.99
N GLU A 122 22.19 -9.51 -2.33
CA GLU A 122 22.49 -8.21 -2.94
C GLU A 122 23.38 -8.33 -4.19
N PRO A 123 23.19 -7.48 -5.22
CA PRO A 123 22.34 -6.28 -5.26
C PRO A 123 20.89 -6.52 -5.76
N ARG A 124 19.91 -6.37 -4.87
CA ARG A 124 18.47 -6.62 -5.15
C ARG A 124 17.90 -5.72 -6.26
N LEU A 125 18.36 -4.47 -6.34
CA LEU A 125 17.90 -3.48 -7.32
C LEU A 125 18.17 -3.94 -8.77
N VAL A 126 19.33 -4.56 -9.03
CA VAL A 126 19.69 -5.00 -10.38
C VAL A 126 18.77 -6.12 -10.86
N LEU A 127 18.44 -7.07 -9.98
CA LEU A 127 17.49 -8.14 -10.31
C LEU A 127 16.09 -7.58 -10.52
N PHE A 128 15.67 -6.65 -9.66
CA PHE A 128 14.37 -5.99 -9.78
C PHE A 128 14.24 -5.24 -11.11
N GLU A 129 15.22 -4.42 -11.49
CA GLU A 129 15.25 -3.70 -12.77
C GLU A 129 15.19 -4.65 -13.98
N LYS A 130 15.92 -5.77 -13.91
CA LYS A 130 15.86 -6.80 -14.94
C LYS A 130 14.45 -7.38 -15.06
N LYS A 131 13.84 -7.75 -13.93
CA LYS A 131 12.49 -8.31 -13.88
C LYS A 131 11.44 -7.29 -14.31
N HIS A 132 11.58 -6.03 -13.91
CA HIS A 132 10.72 -4.94 -14.33
C HIS A 132 10.70 -4.80 -15.86
N LYS A 133 11.87 -4.83 -16.51
CA LYS A 133 11.94 -4.76 -17.98
C LYS A 133 11.31 -5.98 -18.66
N GLU A 134 11.55 -7.18 -18.14
CA GLU A 134 10.96 -8.43 -18.63
C GLU A 134 9.43 -8.39 -18.54
N LEU A 135 8.89 -7.96 -17.40
CA LEU A 135 7.45 -7.82 -17.19
C LEU A 135 6.83 -6.72 -18.04
N GLN A 136 7.51 -5.58 -18.19
CA GLN A 136 7.06 -4.51 -19.09
C GLN A 136 6.96 -4.99 -20.54
N GLN A 137 7.95 -5.76 -21.01
CA GLN A 137 7.92 -6.36 -22.34
C GLN A 137 6.80 -7.39 -22.48
N ALA A 138 6.58 -8.22 -21.45
CA ALA A 138 5.52 -9.23 -21.46
C ALA A 138 4.10 -8.63 -21.45
N SER A 139 3.96 -7.42 -20.90
CA SER A 139 2.67 -6.71 -20.77
C SER A 139 2.26 -5.95 -22.03
N GLY A 140 3.20 -5.71 -22.95
CA GLY A 140 2.95 -4.95 -24.17
C GLY A 140 2.53 -3.51 -23.86
N ASP A 141 1.38 -3.10 -24.39
CA ASP A 141 0.85 -1.74 -24.27
C ASP A 141 0.02 -1.51 -22.99
N VAL A 142 -0.19 -2.55 -22.17
CA VAL A 142 -0.98 -2.41 -20.93
C VAL A 142 -0.17 -1.60 -19.92
N PRO A 143 -0.73 -0.51 -19.35
CA PRO A 143 -0.06 0.24 -18.30
C PRO A 143 0.02 -0.63 -17.04
N ILE A 144 1.24 -0.91 -16.59
CA ILE A 144 1.53 -1.70 -15.40
C ILE A 144 2.29 -0.89 -14.37
N THR A 145 2.12 -1.24 -13.10
CA THR A 145 2.99 -0.77 -12.01
C THR A 145 3.63 -1.96 -11.32
N VAL A 146 4.96 -1.96 -11.20
CA VAL A 146 5.72 -3.10 -10.65
C VAL A 146 6.33 -2.74 -9.30
N PHE A 147 6.19 -3.63 -8.31
CA PHE A 147 6.82 -3.49 -7.00
C PHE A 147 7.63 -4.72 -6.62
N GLY A 148 8.81 -4.51 -6.05
CA GLY A 148 9.55 -5.54 -5.34
C GLY A 148 9.03 -5.62 -3.91
N THR A 149 8.55 -6.80 -3.49
CA THR A 149 7.89 -6.95 -2.19
C THR A 149 8.46 -8.10 -1.37
N SER A 150 8.41 -7.94 -0.05
CA SER A 150 8.63 -9.01 0.94
C SER A 150 7.66 -8.87 2.10
N ILE A 151 7.28 -9.99 2.72
CA ILE A 151 6.51 -10.00 3.97
C ILE A 151 7.34 -9.62 5.20
N TYR A 152 8.66 -9.48 5.05
CA TYR A 152 9.59 -9.22 6.14
C TYR A 152 10.11 -7.78 6.19
N ASP A 153 9.60 -6.90 5.32
CA ASP A 153 9.99 -5.50 5.27
C ASP A 153 8.82 -4.58 4.87
N GLU A 154 9.07 -3.27 4.88
CA GLU A 154 8.08 -2.23 4.64
C GLU A 154 7.55 -2.19 3.19
N SER A 155 8.22 -2.88 2.25
CA SER A 155 7.91 -2.80 0.82
C SER A 155 6.49 -3.30 0.48
N LEU A 156 5.97 -4.24 1.26
CA LEU A 156 4.61 -4.75 1.08
C LEU A 156 3.57 -3.68 1.41
N TYR A 157 3.78 -2.90 2.47
CA TYR A 157 2.91 -1.78 2.83
C TYR A 157 2.94 -0.69 1.76
N LYS A 158 4.10 -0.47 1.14
CA LYS A 158 4.24 0.45 0.00
C LYS A 158 3.37 0.02 -1.17
N ALA A 159 3.50 -1.23 -1.60
CA ALA A 159 2.74 -1.76 -2.71
C ALA A 159 1.23 -1.69 -2.44
N TRP A 160 0.77 -2.16 -1.27
CA TRP A 160 -0.65 -2.15 -0.92
C TRP A 160 -1.22 -0.74 -0.72
N SER A 161 -0.45 0.20 -0.16
CA SER A 161 -0.90 1.59 -0.03
C SER A 161 -1.12 2.22 -1.41
N ASN A 162 -0.21 1.99 -2.37
CA ASN A 162 -0.37 2.47 -3.74
C ASN A 162 -1.57 1.83 -4.46
N ILE A 163 -1.73 0.52 -4.31
CA ILE A 163 -2.87 -0.24 -4.87
C ILE A 163 -4.18 0.33 -4.35
N VAL A 164 -4.33 0.42 -3.02
CA VAL A 164 -5.57 0.89 -2.41
C VAL A 164 -5.82 2.36 -2.72
N HIS A 165 -4.77 3.19 -2.81
CA HIS A 165 -4.91 4.61 -3.19
C HIS A 165 -5.56 4.80 -4.58
N THR A 166 -5.41 3.85 -5.51
CA THR A 166 -6.14 3.90 -6.80
C THR A 166 -7.64 3.67 -6.68
N LEU A 167 -8.09 3.06 -5.58
CA LEU A 167 -9.48 2.71 -5.31
C LEU A 167 -10.19 3.75 -4.42
N ILE A 168 -9.45 4.64 -3.76
CA ILE A 168 -10.03 5.61 -2.83
C ILE A 168 -10.61 6.78 -3.63
N PRO A 169 -11.94 6.98 -3.60
CA PRO A 169 -12.54 8.16 -4.20
C PRO A 169 -12.11 9.41 -3.42
N ASN A 170 -11.97 10.54 -4.11
CA ASN A 170 -11.71 11.84 -3.46
C ASN A 170 -10.41 11.95 -2.65
N ALA A 171 -9.41 11.09 -2.90
CA ALA A 171 -8.09 11.16 -2.25
C ALA A 171 -7.46 12.56 -2.35
N ALA A 172 -7.66 13.26 -3.47
CA ALA A 172 -7.19 14.64 -3.66
C ALA A 172 -7.81 15.65 -2.67
N ILE A 173 -9.09 15.48 -2.32
CA ILE A 173 -9.79 16.33 -1.36
C ILE A 173 -9.24 16.08 0.04
N LEU A 174 -9.06 14.81 0.42
CA LEU A 174 -8.44 14.44 1.70
C LEU A 174 -7.04 15.06 1.84
N THR A 175 -6.20 14.93 0.82
CA THR A 175 -4.85 15.53 0.80
C THR A 175 -4.90 17.05 0.97
N LYS A 176 -5.80 17.76 0.29
CA LYS A 176 -5.96 19.21 0.43
C LYS A 176 -6.32 19.63 1.86
N HIS A 177 -7.28 18.94 2.47
CA HIS A 177 -7.70 19.21 3.85
C HIS A 177 -6.61 18.83 4.86
N LEU A 178 -5.87 17.76 4.60
CA LEU A 178 -4.72 17.34 5.42
C LEU A 178 -3.59 18.35 5.37
N THR A 179 -3.29 18.93 4.20
CA THR A 179 -2.31 20.04 4.08
C THR A 179 -2.78 21.29 4.83
N THR A 180 -4.07 21.63 4.77
CA THR A 180 -4.61 22.77 5.53
C THR A 180 -4.48 22.53 7.03
N PHE A 181 -4.76 21.30 7.49
CA PHE A 181 -4.60 20.90 8.88
C PHE A 181 -3.13 20.93 9.32
N ALA A 182 -2.20 20.45 8.48
CA ALA A 182 -0.77 20.53 8.76
C ALA A 182 -0.30 21.98 8.97
N GLN A 183 -0.74 22.90 8.11
CA GLN A 183 -0.45 24.33 8.24
C GLN A 183 -1.02 24.93 9.53
N ALA A 184 -2.24 24.55 9.93
CA ALA A 184 -2.86 25.02 11.18
C ALA A 184 -2.13 24.52 12.44
N CYS A 185 -1.51 23.34 12.35
CA CYS A 185 -0.66 22.80 13.42
C CYS A 185 0.78 23.30 13.37
N SER A 186 1.17 24.10 12.37
CA SER A 186 2.58 24.38 12.04
C SER A 186 3.42 23.10 12.00
N ALA A 187 2.80 22.00 11.54
CA ALA A 187 3.43 20.70 11.48
C ALA A 187 4.35 20.60 10.28
N THR A 188 5.50 19.96 10.46
CA THR A 188 6.41 19.63 9.37
C THR A 188 5.77 18.60 8.45
N GLU A 189 5.05 17.65 9.03
CA GLU A 189 4.42 16.57 8.27
C GLU A 189 3.19 16.04 9.02
N VAL A 190 2.15 15.73 8.26
CA VAL A 190 0.96 15.05 8.73
C VAL A 190 0.64 13.88 7.80
N ILE A 191 0.39 12.71 8.37
CA ILE A 191 0.09 11.49 7.63
C ILE A 191 -1.24 10.93 8.14
N LEU A 192 -2.11 10.53 7.21
CA LEU A 192 -3.39 9.89 7.51
C LEU A 192 -3.30 8.39 7.17
N PHE A 193 -3.64 7.55 8.14
CA PHE A 193 -3.60 6.08 8.02
C PHE A 193 -4.99 5.48 8.20
N GLU A 194 -5.28 4.38 7.50
CA GLU A 194 -6.50 3.61 7.76
C GLU A 194 -6.37 2.85 9.08
N ARG A 195 -7.43 2.82 9.89
CA ARG A 195 -7.39 2.34 11.27
C ARG A 195 -6.92 0.90 11.41
N THR A 196 -7.41 0.00 10.58
CA THR A 196 -7.27 -1.44 10.76
C THR A 196 -5.97 -1.95 10.16
N THR A 197 -5.74 -1.63 8.89
CA THR A 197 -4.61 -2.08 8.08
C THR A 197 -3.36 -1.23 8.29
N PHE A 198 -3.55 0.01 8.74
CA PHE A 198 -2.52 1.04 8.87
C PHE A 198 -1.86 1.41 7.54
N LEU A 199 -2.53 1.18 6.41
CA LEU A 199 -2.08 1.68 5.12
C LEU A 199 -2.18 3.19 5.06
N VAL A 200 -1.26 3.81 4.32
CA VAL A 200 -1.22 5.26 4.13
C VAL A 200 -2.34 5.66 3.17
N ILE A 201 -3.17 6.62 3.58
CA ILE A 201 -4.27 7.15 2.76
C ILE A 201 -3.86 8.46 2.09
N ALA A 202 -3.29 9.38 2.88
CA ALA A 202 -2.93 10.70 2.40
C ALA A 202 -1.78 11.25 3.25
N THR A 203 -0.98 12.12 2.64
CA THR A 203 0.10 12.84 3.31
C THR A 203 -0.07 14.33 3.06
N SER A 204 0.26 15.17 4.04
CA SER A 204 0.35 16.60 3.82
C SER A 204 1.60 16.88 2.98
N SER A 205 1.44 17.39 1.78
CA SER A 205 2.60 17.88 1.03
C SER A 205 3.16 19.13 1.73
N ALA A 206 4.33 19.01 2.35
CA ALA A 206 5.10 20.17 2.83
C ALA A 206 5.84 20.89 1.68
N THR A 207 5.77 20.36 0.45
CA THR A 207 6.46 20.89 -0.73
C THR A 207 5.56 20.76 -1.97
N ALA A 208 4.58 21.65 -2.08
CA ALA A 208 3.91 21.96 -3.35
C ALA A 208 4.84 22.76 -4.29
N ARG A 209 6.01 22.19 -4.63
CA ARG A 209 6.80 22.56 -5.81
C ARG A 209 7.15 21.26 -6.53
N ALA A 210 6.54 21.09 -7.70
CA ALA A 210 6.63 19.97 -8.64
C ALA A 210 5.75 18.74 -8.36
N ALA A 211 4.44 18.88 -8.60
CA ALA A 211 3.60 17.78 -9.10
C ALA A 211 2.34 18.32 -9.81
N THR A 212 2.53 19.15 -10.83
CA THR A 212 1.51 19.38 -11.87
C THR A 212 2.12 18.96 -13.20
N SER A 213 1.93 17.69 -13.59
CA SER A 213 1.64 17.20 -14.95
C SER A 213 2.10 15.74 -15.13
N ALA A 214 1.13 14.85 -15.40
CA ALA A 214 1.24 13.63 -16.22
C ALA A 214 2.13 12.45 -15.75
N PRO A 215 1.80 11.21 -16.15
CA PRO A 215 2.54 10.01 -15.75
C PRO A 215 3.84 9.95 -16.55
N VAL A 216 4.98 9.87 -15.87
CA VAL A 216 6.29 9.79 -16.53
C VAL A 216 6.75 8.34 -16.59
N LEU A 217 6.60 7.78 -17.79
CA LEU A 217 7.41 6.68 -18.29
C LEU A 217 8.91 7.01 -18.15
N SER A 218 9.66 5.99 -17.75
CA SER A 218 11.12 5.89 -17.60
C SER A 218 12.00 6.88 -18.39
N THR A 219 13.05 7.38 -17.74
CA THR A 219 14.44 7.21 -18.23
C THR A 219 15.42 7.28 -17.07
N ALA A 220 16.33 6.31 -17.01
CA ALA A 220 17.48 6.31 -16.13
C ALA A 220 18.35 7.55 -16.35
N SER A 221 18.63 8.27 -15.28
CA SER A 221 19.74 9.23 -15.20
C SER A 221 20.54 8.94 -13.93
N LEU A 222 21.84 8.70 -14.15
CA LEU A 222 22.87 8.51 -13.14
C LEU A 222 22.80 9.58 -12.04
N PRO A 223 23.24 9.29 -10.80
CA PRO A 223 23.32 10.30 -9.76
C PRO A 223 24.41 11.32 -10.11
N GLN A 224 24.00 12.52 -10.51
CA GLN A 224 24.87 13.69 -10.45
C GLN A 224 24.87 14.21 -9.01
N GLU A 225 25.95 13.88 -8.29
CA GLU A 225 26.37 14.58 -7.09
C GLU A 225 26.53 16.08 -7.42
N SER A 226 25.50 16.86 -7.08
CA SER A 226 25.65 18.28 -6.85
C SER A 226 25.15 18.56 -5.45
N ALA A 227 26.09 18.43 -4.50
CA ALA A 227 25.91 18.80 -3.11
C ALA A 227 25.48 20.27 -3.04
N SER A 228 24.19 20.48 -2.78
CA SER A 228 23.64 21.75 -2.33
C SER A 228 23.17 21.55 -0.89
N GLN A 229 23.99 22.04 0.03
CA GLN A 229 23.74 22.41 1.43
C GLN A 229 22.72 21.59 2.22
N ASP A 230 23.25 20.75 3.11
CA ASP A 230 22.62 20.06 4.26
C ASP A 230 21.24 20.56 4.71
N ASP A 231 20.17 19.96 4.18
CA ASP A 231 18.88 19.93 4.85
C ASP A 231 18.98 18.90 5.99
N ILE A 232 19.17 19.38 7.23
CA ILE A 232 19.29 18.57 8.46
C ILE A 232 18.08 17.62 8.66
N HIS A 233 16.97 17.90 7.97
CA HIS A 233 15.71 17.15 8.04
C HIS A 233 15.40 16.36 6.76
N GLN A 234 16.41 15.84 6.03
CA GLN A 234 16.13 14.96 4.91
C GLN A 234 15.48 13.65 5.39
N LEU A 235 14.16 13.56 5.28
CA LEU A 235 13.37 12.44 5.77
C LEU A 235 13.44 11.24 4.83
N ASP A 236 13.59 10.03 5.40
CA ASP A 236 13.62 8.77 4.63
C ASP A 236 12.34 8.63 3.77
N PRO A 237 12.46 8.41 2.44
CA PRO A 237 11.32 8.27 1.55
C PRO A 237 10.41 7.08 1.87
N LYS A 238 10.85 6.10 2.66
CA LYS A 238 10.08 4.91 3.07
C LYS A 238 9.50 4.99 4.48
N ARG A 239 9.61 6.16 5.12
CA ARG A 239 9.22 6.35 6.52
C ARG A 239 7.74 6.07 6.79
N TYR A 240 6.88 6.30 5.81
CA TYR A 240 5.44 6.09 5.97
C TYR A 240 5.12 4.61 6.12
N GLU A 241 5.69 3.80 5.24
CA GLU A 241 5.47 2.36 5.22
C GLU A 241 6.16 1.66 6.37
N ARG A 242 7.33 2.15 6.77
CA ARG A 242 8.01 1.70 7.98
C ARG A 242 7.21 2.02 9.23
N THR A 243 6.59 3.20 9.30
CA THR A 243 5.66 3.55 10.38
C THR A 243 4.46 2.59 10.38
N SER A 244 3.89 2.27 9.22
CA SER A 244 2.81 1.29 9.11
C SER A 244 3.18 -0.08 9.65
N GLU A 245 4.35 -0.59 9.27
CA GLU A 245 4.87 -1.85 9.77
C GLU A 245 5.06 -1.85 11.29
N LEU A 246 5.73 -0.82 11.83
CA LEU A 246 6.03 -0.70 13.26
C LEU A 246 4.77 -0.59 14.11
N ILE A 247 3.83 0.28 13.73
CA ILE A 247 2.58 0.45 14.48
C ILE A 247 1.73 -0.82 14.40
N LYS A 248 1.71 -1.53 13.27
CA LYS A 248 0.97 -2.79 13.18
C LYS A 248 1.57 -3.88 14.05
N ALA A 249 2.90 -3.99 14.09
CA ALA A 249 3.60 -4.89 15.01
C ALA A 249 3.32 -4.52 16.49
N PHE A 250 3.24 -3.22 16.81
CA PHE A 250 2.88 -2.75 18.13
C PHE A 250 1.42 -3.07 18.47
N LYS A 251 0.47 -2.83 17.57
CA LYS A 251 -0.95 -3.22 17.72
C LYS A 251 -1.11 -4.72 17.97
N TYR A 252 -0.37 -5.55 17.23
CA TYR A 252 -0.35 -6.99 17.46
C TYR A 252 0.22 -7.35 18.84
N SER A 253 1.20 -6.61 19.34
CA SER A 253 1.73 -6.81 20.69
C SER A 253 0.73 -6.41 21.78
N CYS A 254 0.00 -5.30 21.60
CA CYS A 254 -1.08 -4.87 22.50
C CYS A 254 -2.21 -5.92 22.56
N SER A 255 -2.64 -6.47 21.41
CA SER A 255 -3.73 -7.45 21.38
C SER A 255 -3.40 -8.74 22.12
N ARG A 256 -2.11 -9.13 22.19
CA ARG A 256 -1.66 -10.26 23.02
C ARG A 256 -1.83 -10.03 24.52
N VAL A 257 -1.84 -8.77 24.96
CA VAL A 257 -2.10 -8.35 26.34
C VAL A 257 -3.60 -8.07 26.56
N ARG A 258 -4.44 -8.25 25.53
CA ARG A 258 -5.88 -7.95 25.51
C ARG A 258 -6.22 -6.47 25.68
N GLU A 259 -5.29 -5.60 25.27
CA GLU A 259 -5.49 -4.15 25.23
C GLU A 259 -5.48 -3.66 23.79
N GLU A 260 -6.21 -2.57 23.53
CA GLU A 260 -6.23 -1.93 22.22
C GLU A 260 -5.29 -0.73 22.20
N PHE A 261 -4.59 -0.56 21.08
CA PHE A 261 -3.79 0.64 20.84
C PHE A 261 -4.72 1.85 20.62
N HIS A 262 -4.53 2.91 21.40
CA HIS A 262 -5.36 4.12 21.32
C HIS A 262 -4.60 5.30 20.72
N SER A 263 -3.46 5.68 21.27
CA SER A 263 -2.62 6.77 20.79
C SER A 263 -1.15 6.53 21.14
N LEU A 264 -0.26 7.29 20.51
CA LEU A 264 1.17 7.32 20.81
C LEU A 264 1.65 8.78 20.77
N GLU A 265 2.31 9.20 21.85
CA GLU A 265 2.90 10.53 21.99
C GLU A 265 4.40 10.36 22.24
N MET A 266 5.21 11.06 21.46
CA MET A 266 6.67 11.00 21.54
C MET A 266 7.22 12.42 21.49
N GLU A 267 7.88 12.84 22.57
CA GLU A 267 8.64 14.08 22.64
C GLU A 267 10.13 13.71 22.61
N LEU A 268 10.79 13.99 21.49
CA LEU A 268 12.22 13.76 21.30
C LEU A 268 12.94 15.11 21.22
N ALA A 269 14.27 15.08 21.30
CA ALA A 269 15.09 16.30 21.26
C ALA A 269 14.89 17.10 19.96
N ASP A 270 14.68 16.40 18.85
CA ASP A 270 14.65 17.00 17.51
C ASP A 270 13.22 17.21 16.97
N PHE A 271 12.24 16.48 17.49
CA PHE A 271 10.84 16.59 17.07
C PHE A 271 9.86 15.99 18.08
N THR A 272 8.62 16.44 17.97
CA THR A 272 7.45 15.87 18.64
C THR A 272 6.61 15.13 17.61
N ALA A 273 6.18 13.91 17.93
CA ALA A 273 5.23 13.14 17.13
C ALA A 273 4.02 12.71 17.95
N VAL A 274 2.83 12.99 17.40
CA VAL A 274 1.55 12.60 17.98
C VAL A 274 0.80 11.75 16.97
N LEU A 275 0.57 10.49 17.32
CA LEU A 275 -0.30 9.57 16.59
C LEU A 275 -1.58 9.37 17.40
N ASP A 276 -2.71 9.84 16.86
CA ASP A 276 -4.00 9.77 17.54
C ASP A 276 -5.12 9.42 16.55
N GLU A 277 -6.26 8.99 17.08
CA GLU A 277 -7.46 8.75 16.30
C GLU A 277 -7.95 10.07 15.68
N MET A 278 -8.18 10.07 14.37
CA MET A 278 -8.73 11.21 13.64
C MET A 278 -10.22 11.04 13.37
N THR A 279 -10.61 9.84 12.99
CA THR A 279 -12.00 9.42 12.78
C THR A 279 -12.13 7.97 13.25
N ARG A 280 -13.35 7.45 13.29
CA ARG A 280 -13.58 6.02 13.59
C ARG A 280 -12.79 5.07 12.69
N ASN A 281 -12.45 5.50 11.46
CA ASN A 281 -11.79 4.67 10.45
C ASN A 281 -10.33 5.08 10.17
N THR A 282 -9.80 6.12 10.83
CA THR A 282 -8.46 6.64 10.51
C THR A 282 -7.68 7.14 11.72
N TYR A 283 -6.37 6.94 11.66
CA TYR A 283 -5.39 7.59 12.51
C TYR A 283 -4.73 8.76 11.79
N VAL A 284 -4.31 9.77 12.54
CA VAL A 284 -3.44 10.85 12.05
C VAL A 284 -2.14 10.85 12.84
N MET A 285 -1.02 10.93 12.15
CA MET A 285 0.29 11.20 12.74
C MET A 285 0.68 12.63 12.39
N VAL A 286 0.99 13.43 13.40
CA VAL A 286 1.45 14.81 13.27
C VAL A 286 2.89 14.89 13.78
N ILE A 287 3.80 15.36 12.94
CA ILE A 287 5.23 15.54 13.24
C ILE A 287 5.55 17.03 13.23
N VAL A 288 6.15 17.50 14.32
CA VAL A 288 6.49 18.91 14.54
C VAL A 288 7.94 19.01 14.98
N HIS A 289 8.76 19.74 14.24
CA HIS A 289 10.17 20.03 14.63
C HIS A 289 10.32 21.34 15.41
N ASP A 290 9.30 22.21 15.40
CA ASP A 290 9.34 23.45 16.19
C ASP A 290 9.14 23.11 17.68
N PRO A 291 10.17 23.32 18.53
CA PRO A 291 10.11 22.96 19.94
C PRO A 291 9.20 23.88 20.76
N THR A 292 8.73 24.99 20.18
CA THR A 292 7.81 25.91 20.88
C THR A 292 6.36 25.40 20.88
N ILE A 293 6.06 24.39 20.06
CA ILE A 293 4.71 23.85 19.92
C ILE A 293 4.54 22.70 20.90
N GLU A 294 3.71 22.92 21.91
CA GLU A 294 3.40 21.90 22.91
C GLU A 294 2.51 20.78 22.35
N THR A 295 2.76 19.54 22.80
CA THR A 295 1.95 18.35 22.48
C THR A 295 0.45 18.56 22.74
N ALA A 296 0.10 19.31 23.79
CA ALA A 296 -1.28 19.62 24.12
C ALA A 296 -1.99 20.45 23.02
N ALA A 297 -1.29 21.37 22.38
CA ALA A 297 -1.82 22.18 21.28
C ALA A 297 -2.10 21.31 20.05
N ILE A 298 -1.19 20.38 19.72
CA ILE A 298 -1.37 19.42 18.62
C ILE A 298 -2.63 18.58 18.87
N LYS A 299 -2.79 18.02 20.07
CA LYS A 299 -3.95 17.20 20.43
C LYS A 299 -5.26 17.98 20.40
N LEU A 300 -5.24 19.25 20.81
CA LEU A 300 -6.41 20.13 20.71
C LEU A 300 -6.79 20.35 19.24
N ASN A 301 -5.81 20.61 18.37
CA ASN A 301 -6.04 20.78 16.94
C ASN A 301 -6.61 19.50 16.30
N ILE A 302 -6.04 18.32 16.61
CA ILE A 302 -6.58 17.03 16.16
C ILE A 302 -8.06 16.92 16.55
N ARG A 303 -8.39 17.16 17.83
CA ARG A 303 -9.76 17.09 18.34
C ARG A 303 -10.72 18.01 17.59
N MET A 304 -10.29 19.25 17.31
CA MET A 304 -11.10 20.24 16.58
C MET A 304 -11.31 19.86 15.11
N ALA A 305 -10.32 19.21 14.50
CA ALA A 305 -10.38 18.81 13.09
C ALA A 305 -11.19 17.51 12.87
N ARG A 306 -11.36 16.65 13.89
CA ARG A 306 -12.07 15.36 13.77
C ARG A 306 -13.40 15.46 13.03
N ARG A 307 -14.29 16.37 13.45
CA ARG A 307 -15.62 16.54 12.85
C ARG A 307 -15.55 16.77 11.35
N LYS A 308 -14.58 17.58 10.90
CA LYS A 308 -14.44 17.89 9.48
C LYS A 308 -13.98 16.67 8.67
N PHE A 309 -13.09 15.86 9.22
CA PHE A 309 -12.61 14.65 8.56
C PHE A 309 -13.66 13.52 8.58
N GLU A 310 -14.53 13.47 9.59
CA GLU A 310 -15.70 12.59 9.60
C GLU A 310 -16.69 12.96 8.48
N GLU A 311 -16.99 14.25 8.30
CA GLU A 311 -17.82 14.74 7.18
C GLU A 311 -17.21 14.36 5.82
N LEU A 312 -15.89 14.59 5.65
CA LEU A 312 -15.19 14.28 4.39
C LEU A 312 -15.22 12.78 4.04
N GLN A 313 -15.17 11.90 5.05
CA GLN A 313 -15.31 10.46 4.81
C GLN A 313 -16.73 10.07 4.42
N GLY A 314 -17.75 10.68 5.04
CA GLY A 314 -19.15 10.43 4.71
C GLY A 314 -19.52 10.92 3.30
N ASP A 315 -19.06 12.11 2.91
CA ASP A 315 -19.36 12.71 1.61
C ASP A 315 -18.59 12.06 0.45
N SER A 316 -17.43 11.45 0.74
CA SER A 316 -16.58 10.82 -0.29
C SER A 316 -17.21 9.58 -0.95
N ILE A 317 -18.31 9.06 -0.39
CA ILE A 317 -18.94 7.79 -0.77
C ILE A 317 -20.37 8.02 -1.34
N ALA A 318 -20.89 9.25 -1.29
CA ALA A 318 -22.23 9.59 -1.78
C ALA A 318 -22.31 9.94 -3.28
N LEU A 319 -21.22 9.77 -4.03
CA LEU A 319 -21.10 9.98 -5.48
C LEU A 319 -20.71 8.68 -6.17
#